data_AF-A0A928WE01-F1
#
_entry.id   AF-A0A928WE01-F1
#
_cell.length_a   1.000
_cell.length_b   1.000
_cell.length_c   1.000
_cell.angle_alpha   90.00
_cell.angle_beta   90.00
_cell.angle_gamma   90.00
#
_symmetry.space_group_name_H-M   'P 1'
#
loop_
_entity.id
_entity.type
_entity.pdbx_description
1 polymer ?
#
loop_
_entity_poly.entity_id
_entity_poly.type
_entity_poly.pdbx_seq_one_letter_code
_entity_poly.pdbx_strand_id
1 'polypeptide(L)'
;MLNMMSKGRVPKKPVKQRLDVSHEPVSAELGRKLILEHRAWDGMRVLGHLDLSGASDIYQLPENLTCESLDITDCVNLTTLPPGLHVTHWIELAGSGITNLPAGHGFVLRWRGVRVTDEIAFASDSLTGQDILNIENVELRRVLIERLGYETFLQQVGGLIRDRDQDAGGERQLVYIPFEDDEPLMVLKVTCPSTGHIHVLRVPPHMRSCHQAAAWIAGFNNPDEYHPVMEA
;
A
#
# COMPACT_ATOMS: atom_id res chain seq x y z
N MET A 1 -62.25 -25.45 43.36
CA MET A 1 -61.96 -24.71 42.11
C MET A 1 -60.63 -24.00 42.27
N LEU A 2 -59.76 -24.11 41.25
CA LEU A 2 -58.47 -23.43 41.02
C LEU A 2 -57.29 -23.76 41.95
N ASN A 3 -56.05 -23.87 41.47
CA ASN A 3 -55.48 -24.39 40.23
C ASN A 3 -53.96 -24.58 40.51
N MET A 4 -53.36 -25.63 39.96
CA MET A 4 -51.91 -25.84 39.94
C MET A 4 -51.21 -24.71 39.17
N MET A 5 -50.08 -24.18 39.65
CA MET A 5 -49.09 -23.51 38.79
C MET A 5 -47.63 -23.82 39.20
N SER A 6 -47.09 -24.78 38.45
CA SER A 6 -45.73 -24.90 37.89
C SER A 6 -44.55 -24.17 38.56
N LYS A 7 -43.58 -24.97 39.02
CA LYS A 7 -42.20 -24.53 39.27
C LYS A 7 -41.50 -24.21 37.95
N GLY A 8 -41.42 -22.93 37.59
CA GLY A 8 -40.60 -22.47 36.48
C GLY A 8 -39.11 -22.58 36.80
N ARG A 9 -38.38 -23.48 36.12
CA ARG A 9 -36.91 -23.43 36.05
C ARG A 9 -36.52 -22.24 35.17
N VAL A 10 -35.80 -21.29 35.73
CA VAL A 10 -35.10 -20.26 34.94
C VAL A 10 -34.02 -20.97 34.12
N PRO A 11 -34.03 -20.90 32.77
CA PRO A 11 -32.94 -21.44 31.98
C PRO A 11 -31.68 -20.64 32.31
N LYS A 12 -30.63 -21.31 32.77
CA LYS A 12 -29.31 -20.70 32.90
C LYS A 12 -28.93 -20.15 31.54
N LYS A 13 -28.75 -18.83 31.42
CA LYS A 13 -28.10 -18.21 30.26
C LYS A 13 -26.83 -19.01 29.98
N PRO A 14 -26.58 -19.44 28.73
CA PRO A 14 -25.31 -20.09 28.40
C PRO A 14 -24.21 -19.09 28.75
N VAL A 15 -23.44 -19.42 29.77
CA VAL A 15 -22.19 -18.73 30.06
C VAL A 15 -21.35 -18.99 28.81
N LYS A 16 -21.18 -17.98 27.94
CA LYS A 16 -20.14 -18.02 26.93
C LYS A 16 -18.87 -18.38 27.70
N GLN A 17 -18.35 -19.59 27.47
CA GLN A 17 -17.03 -19.96 27.98
C GLN A 17 -16.10 -18.85 27.51
N ARG A 18 -15.65 -18.00 28.45
CA ARG A 18 -14.44 -17.22 28.24
C ARG A 18 -13.38 -18.28 27.98
N LEU A 19 -12.99 -18.42 26.73
CA LEU A 19 -11.82 -19.20 26.34
C LEU A 19 -10.72 -18.76 27.31
N ASP A 20 -10.02 -19.74 27.89
CA ASP A 20 -8.87 -19.49 28.75
C ASP A 20 -7.83 -18.82 27.85
N VAL A 21 -7.82 -17.49 27.84
CA VAL A 21 -6.96 -16.70 26.96
C VAL A 21 -5.57 -16.84 27.55
N SER A 22 -4.77 -17.74 26.97
CA SER A 22 -3.36 -17.84 27.30
C SER A 22 -2.73 -16.44 27.22
N HIS A 23 -2.17 -15.97 28.32
CA HIS A 23 -1.41 -14.72 28.39
C HIS A 23 -0.05 -14.81 27.69
N GLU A 24 0.31 -16.00 27.18
CA GLU A 24 1.54 -16.21 26.45
C GLU A 24 1.48 -15.56 25.06
N PRO A 25 2.56 -14.90 24.62
CA PRO A 25 2.66 -14.42 23.25
C PRO A 25 2.54 -15.56 22.22
N VAL A 26 1.88 -15.28 21.10
CA VAL A 26 1.80 -16.19 19.95
C VAL A 26 2.85 -15.83 18.89
N SER A 27 3.19 -16.77 18.01
CA SER A 27 4.06 -16.46 16.86
C SER A 27 3.35 -15.51 15.88
N ALA A 28 4.13 -14.84 15.03
CA ALA A 28 3.61 -13.98 13.96
C ALA A 28 2.64 -14.71 13.03
N GLU A 29 2.99 -15.92 12.59
CA GLU A 29 2.18 -16.72 11.67
C GLU A 29 0.84 -17.12 12.30
N LEU A 30 0.88 -17.52 13.59
CA LEU A 30 -0.34 -17.84 14.33
C LEU A 30 -1.18 -16.58 14.58
N GLY A 31 -0.55 -15.45 14.90
CA GLY A 31 -1.21 -14.16 15.06
C GLY A 31 -1.96 -13.73 13.80
N ARG A 32 -1.29 -13.76 12.64
CA ARG A 32 -1.91 -13.49 11.32
C ARG A 32 -3.10 -14.41 11.09
N LYS A 33 -2.92 -15.73 11.25
CA LYS A 33 -3.98 -16.72 11.06
C LYS A 33 -5.21 -16.44 11.94
N LEU A 34 -5.01 -16.17 13.22
CA LEU A 34 -6.11 -15.91 14.16
C LEU A 34 -6.87 -14.63 13.81
N ILE A 35 -6.20 -13.57 13.38
CA ILE A 35 -6.84 -12.32 12.95
C ILE A 35 -7.68 -12.56 11.69
N LEU A 36 -7.10 -13.21 10.68
CA LEU A 36 -7.79 -13.51 9.42
C LEU A 36 -9.00 -14.44 9.60
N GLU A 37 -8.97 -15.35 10.57
CA GLU A 37 -10.08 -16.24 10.90
C GLU A 37 -11.11 -15.60 11.85
N HIS A 38 -10.95 -14.32 12.22
CA HIS A 38 -11.77 -13.62 13.23
C HIS A 38 -11.81 -14.35 14.61
N ARG A 39 -10.69 -14.99 14.97
CA ARG A 39 -10.51 -15.75 16.21
C ARG A 39 -9.52 -15.10 17.18
N ALA A 40 -8.92 -13.98 16.79
CA ALA A 40 -8.09 -13.18 17.68
C ALA A 40 -8.90 -12.59 18.84
N TRP A 41 -8.20 -12.22 19.91
CA TRP A 41 -8.81 -11.72 21.15
C TRP A 41 -8.16 -10.40 21.58
N ASP A 42 -8.87 -9.62 22.39
CA ASP A 42 -8.33 -8.37 22.94
C ASP A 42 -7.16 -8.65 23.89
N GLY A 43 -6.08 -7.88 23.76
CA GLY A 43 -4.84 -8.09 24.50
C GLY A 43 -3.94 -9.18 23.94
N MET A 44 -4.23 -9.70 22.73
CA MET A 44 -3.36 -10.66 22.06
C MET A 44 -1.95 -10.08 21.88
N ARG A 45 -0.94 -10.86 22.27
CA ARG A 45 0.48 -10.50 22.13
C ARG A 45 1.07 -11.36 21.03
N VAL A 46 1.62 -10.73 20.00
CA VAL A 46 2.29 -11.37 18.88
C VAL A 46 3.78 -11.09 18.99
N LEU A 47 4.60 -12.13 18.85
CA LEU A 47 6.06 -12.02 18.85
C LEU A 47 6.54 -11.42 17.53
N GLY A 48 7.47 -10.46 17.61
CA GLY A 48 8.13 -9.91 16.44
C GLY A 48 7.18 -9.18 15.48
N HIS A 49 7.40 -9.45 14.19
CA HIS A 49 6.72 -8.77 13.09
C HIS A 49 5.40 -9.45 12.75
N LEU A 50 4.28 -8.76 12.99
CA LEU A 50 2.96 -9.20 12.55
C LEU A 50 2.69 -8.67 11.14
N ASP A 51 2.81 -9.55 10.16
CA ASP A 51 2.48 -9.26 8.77
C ASP A 51 0.98 -9.54 8.51
N LEU A 52 0.22 -8.50 8.18
CA LEU A 52 -1.17 -8.58 7.70
C LEU A 52 -1.31 -8.06 6.26
N SER A 53 -0.21 -7.81 5.56
CA SER A 53 -0.20 -7.26 4.21
C SER A 53 -1.12 -8.02 3.24
N GLY A 54 -1.77 -7.26 2.35
CA GLY A 54 -2.68 -7.75 1.33
C GLY A 54 -4.00 -8.32 1.86
N ALA A 55 -4.24 -8.30 3.17
CA ALA A 55 -5.47 -8.82 3.75
C ALA A 55 -6.63 -7.82 3.58
N SER A 56 -7.27 -7.84 2.42
CA SER A 56 -8.38 -6.94 2.08
C SER A 56 -9.62 -7.12 2.96
N ASP A 57 -9.84 -8.32 3.50
CA ASP A 57 -11.05 -8.62 4.29
C ASP A 57 -10.96 -8.14 5.75
N ILE A 58 -9.80 -7.66 6.19
CA ILE A 58 -9.63 -7.10 7.54
C ILE A 58 -10.20 -5.68 7.57
N TYR A 59 -11.17 -5.45 8.46
CA TYR A 59 -11.75 -4.13 8.74
C TYR A 59 -11.53 -3.66 10.18
N GLN A 60 -11.07 -4.55 11.07
CA GLN A 60 -10.75 -4.24 12.46
C GLN A 60 -9.70 -5.19 13.01
N LEU A 61 -8.88 -4.69 13.94
CA LEU A 61 -7.92 -5.46 14.73
C LEU A 61 -8.43 -5.58 16.18
N PRO A 62 -8.01 -6.60 16.95
CA PRO A 62 -8.38 -6.71 18.36
C PRO A 62 -7.86 -5.53 19.19
N GLU A 63 -8.61 -5.13 20.22
CA GLU A 63 -8.16 -4.08 21.14
C GLU A 63 -6.92 -4.52 21.91
N ASN A 64 -6.05 -3.58 22.30
CA ASN A 64 -4.83 -3.87 23.07
C ASN A 64 -3.87 -4.89 22.41
N LEU A 65 -3.95 -5.07 21.08
CA LEU A 65 -3.00 -5.87 20.33
C LEU A 65 -1.57 -5.37 20.57
N THR A 66 -0.66 -6.28 20.84
CA THR A 66 0.76 -5.96 21.04
C THR A 66 1.63 -6.71 20.05
N CYS A 67 2.55 -6.02 19.37
CA CYS A 67 3.57 -6.64 18.52
C CYS A 67 4.80 -5.72 18.42
N GLU A 68 5.90 -6.21 17.84
CA GLU A 68 7.09 -5.37 17.66
C GLU A 68 6.97 -4.46 16.44
N SER A 69 6.44 -5.00 15.34
CA SER A 69 6.18 -4.28 14.10
C SER A 69 4.91 -4.81 13.46
N LEU A 70 4.19 -3.95 12.75
CA LEU A 70 2.94 -4.29 12.09
C LEU A 70 3.01 -3.92 10.61
N ASP A 71 2.79 -4.88 9.73
CA ASP A 71 2.55 -4.62 8.30
C ASP A 71 1.04 -4.70 8.03
N ILE A 72 0.46 -3.61 7.55
CA ILE A 72 -0.93 -3.53 7.08
C ILE A 72 -0.97 -2.96 5.65
N THR A 73 0.10 -3.16 4.87
CA THR A 73 0.14 -2.78 3.46
C THR A 73 -1.05 -3.38 2.71
N ASP A 74 -1.70 -2.57 1.89
CA ASP A 74 -2.86 -2.96 1.07
C ASP A 74 -4.06 -3.53 1.85
N CYS A 75 -4.15 -3.29 3.17
CA CYS A 75 -5.36 -3.52 3.97
C CYS A 75 -6.38 -2.39 3.74
N VAL A 76 -6.96 -2.33 2.54
CA VAL A 76 -7.80 -1.22 2.07
C VAL A 76 -9.04 -0.96 2.94
N ASN A 77 -9.57 -1.97 3.62
CA ASN A 77 -10.76 -1.85 4.48
C ASN A 77 -10.42 -1.54 5.94
N LEU A 78 -9.15 -1.58 6.33
CA LEU A 78 -8.71 -1.21 7.67
C LEU A 78 -8.53 0.31 7.73
N THR A 79 -9.53 1.00 8.27
CA THR A 79 -9.58 2.48 8.26
C THR A 79 -9.15 3.13 9.58
N THR A 80 -9.04 2.34 10.65
CA THR A 80 -8.63 2.81 11.98
C THR A 80 -7.74 1.77 12.68
N LEU A 81 -6.85 2.24 13.56
CA LEU A 81 -6.13 1.37 14.49
C LEU A 81 -6.98 1.16 15.77
N PRO A 82 -6.91 -0.03 16.40
CA PRO A 82 -7.72 -0.30 17.57
C PRO A 82 -7.21 0.45 18.80
N PRO A 83 -8.09 0.79 19.76
CA PRO A 83 -7.67 1.33 21.05
C PRO A 83 -6.64 0.43 21.75
N GLY A 84 -5.63 1.06 22.35
CA GLY A 84 -4.59 0.35 23.10
C GLY A 84 -3.60 -0.45 22.25
N LEU A 85 -3.64 -0.34 20.91
CA LEU A 85 -2.60 -0.92 20.06
C LEU A 85 -1.21 -0.50 20.55
N HIS A 86 -0.34 -1.48 20.76
CA HIS A 86 1.05 -1.23 21.15
C HIS A 86 1.99 -1.85 20.12
N VAL A 87 2.72 -0.98 19.42
CA VAL A 87 3.77 -1.35 18.46
C VAL A 87 5.07 -0.72 18.93
N THR A 88 6.12 -1.53 19.13
CA THR A 88 7.37 -1.02 19.71
C THR A 88 8.30 -0.36 18.68
N HIS A 89 8.25 -0.79 17.42
CA HIS A 89 9.15 -0.27 16.38
C HIS A 89 8.41 0.54 15.32
N TRP A 90 7.66 -0.11 14.43
CA TRP A 90 7.10 0.56 13.26
C TRP A 90 5.82 -0.08 12.73
N ILE A 91 5.01 0.75 12.07
CA ILE A 91 3.86 0.33 11.27
C ILE A 91 4.14 0.68 9.81
N GLU A 92 4.01 -0.30 8.91
CA GLU A 92 3.96 -0.10 7.47
C GLU A 92 2.49 -0.05 7.04
N LEU A 93 2.09 1.05 6.38
CA LEU A 93 0.67 1.35 6.13
C LEU A 93 0.33 1.75 4.69
N ALA A 94 1.29 1.63 3.77
CA ALA A 94 1.08 1.95 2.36
C ALA A 94 -0.14 1.19 1.79
N GLY A 95 -1.08 1.88 1.17
CA GLY A 95 -2.27 1.26 0.58
C GLY A 95 -3.34 0.78 1.56
N SER A 96 -3.17 1.01 2.88
CA SER A 96 -4.24 0.77 3.86
C SER A 96 -5.34 1.83 3.76
N GLY A 97 -6.50 1.58 4.38
CA GLY A 97 -7.59 2.55 4.50
C GLY A 97 -7.36 3.64 5.55
N ILE A 98 -6.22 3.65 6.25
CA ILE A 98 -5.92 4.58 7.34
C ILE A 98 -5.56 5.94 6.75
N THR A 99 -6.33 6.97 7.10
CA THR A 99 -6.15 8.34 6.59
C THR A 99 -5.70 9.34 7.64
N ASN A 100 -5.67 8.96 8.91
CA ASN A 100 -5.13 9.78 10.00
C ASN A 100 -4.76 8.90 11.20
N LEU A 101 -3.94 9.48 12.09
CA LEU A 101 -3.62 8.92 13.39
C LEU A 101 -3.71 10.01 14.47
N PRO A 102 -3.99 9.64 15.74
CA PRO A 102 -3.88 10.58 16.84
C PRO A 102 -2.43 11.02 17.04
N ALA A 103 -2.25 12.31 17.36
CA ALA A 103 -0.94 12.85 17.68
C ALA A 103 -0.29 12.09 18.84
N GLY A 104 1.03 11.87 18.77
CA GLY A 104 1.77 11.19 19.82
C GLY A 104 1.54 9.67 19.88
N HIS A 105 1.19 9.04 18.76
CA HIS A 105 0.96 7.59 18.65
C HIS A 105 2.16 6.71 19.07
N GLY A 106 3.39 7.25 19.07
CA GLY A 106 4.53 6.64 19.77
C GLY A 106 5.28 5.52 19.02
N PHE A 107 4.91 5.24 17.77
CA PHE A 107 5.62 4.30 16.87
C PHE A 107 6.12 5.03 15.62
N VAL A 108 7.01 4.41 14.86
CA VAL A 108 7.48 4.96 13.59
C VAL A 108 6.55 4.56 12.45
N LEU A 109 6.22 5.48 11.54
CA LEU A 109 5.50 5.15 10.30
C LEU A 109 6.48 4.78 9.20
N ARG A 110 6.11 3.78 8.42
CA ARG A 110 6.76 3.41 7.16
C ARG A 110 5.77 3.43 6.01
N TRP A 111 6.29 3.75 4.84
CA TRP A 111 5.60 3.70 3.57
C TRP A 111 6.51 3.01 2.54
N ARG A 112 6.12 1.82 2.10
CA ARG A 112 6.92 0.96 1.20
C ARG A 112 8.38 0.81 1.67
N GLY A 113 8.57 0.59 2.97
CA GLY A 113 9.88 0.41 3.61
C GLY A 113 10.61 1.69 4.00
N VAL A 114 10.10 2.87 3.62
CA VAL A 114 10.72 4.16 3.92
C VAL A 114 10.07 4.80 5.14
N ARG A 115 10.87 5.31 6.09
CA ARG A 115 10.32 6.07 7.24
C ARG A 115 9.67 7.36 6.76
N VAL A 116 8.44 7.61 7.20
CA VAL A 116 7.67 8.82 6.88
C VAL A 116 7.19 9.53 8.15
N THR A 117 6.88 10.81 8.02
CA THR A 117 6.13 11.56 9.04
C THR A 117 4.64 11.43 8.79
N ASP A 118 3.82 11.83 9.75
CA ASP A 118 2.36 11.86 9.62
C ASP A 118 1.91 12.76 8.45
N GLU A 119 2.59 13.89 8.23
CA GLU A 119 2.30 14.80 7.12
C GLU A 119 2.54 14.11 5.78
N ILE A 120 3.63 13.36 5.65
CA ILE A 120 3.94 12.59 4.45
C ILE A 120 2.96 11.41 4.30
N ALA A 121 2.62 10.72 5.38
CA ALA A 121 1.72 9.58 5.36
C ALA A 121 0.29 9.99 4.97
N PHE A 122 -0.23 11.11 5.48
CA PHE A 122 -1.65 11.46 5.40
C PHE A 122 -1.96 12.72 4.58
N ALA A 123 -0.98 13.54 4.26
CA ALA A 123 -1.16 14.79 3.51
C ALA A 123 -0.22 14.91 2.28
N SER A 124 0.25 13.78 1.74
CA SER A 124 1.13 13.75 0.56
C SER A 124 0.58 14.50 -0.64
N ASP A 125 -0.75 14.55 -0.79
CA ASP A 125 -1.42 15.14 -1.95
C ASP A 125 -1.21 16.66 -2.04
N SER A 126 -0.63 17.26 -0.99
CA SER A 126 -0.18 18.65 -0.97
C SER A 126 1.21 18.87 -1.57
N LEU A 127 2.02 17.82 -1.72
CA LEU A 127 3.38 17.92 -2.25
C LEU A 127 3.35 18.04 -3.78
N THR A 128 4.00 19.08 -4.30
CA THR A 128 4.23 19.21 -5.74
C THR A 128 5.42 18.38 -6.18
N GLY A 129 5.51 18.06 -7.46
CA GLY A 129 6.68 17.44 -8.07
C GLY A 129 7.95 18.25 -7.86
N GLN A 130 7.85 19.59 -7.79
CA GLN A 130 8.99 20.45 -7.47
C GLN A 130 9.43 20.29 -6.01
N ASP A 131 8.50 20.17 -5.07
CA ASP A 131 8.83 19.87 -3.67
C ASP A 131 9.52 18.50 -3.55
N ILE A 132 9.00 17.51 -4.28
CA ILE A 132 9.54 16.14 -4.30
C ILE A 132 10.98 16.12 -4.86
N LEU A 133 11.30 16.91 -5.90
CA LEU A 133 12.66 16.99 -6.45
C LEU A 133 13.69 17.46 -5.39
N ASN A 134 13.28 18.28 -4.43
CA ASN A 134 14.16 18.84 -3.40
C ASN A 134 14.36 17.89 -2.19
N ILE A 135 13.72 16.71 -2.18
CA ILE A 135 13.88 15.73 -1.11
C ILE A 135 15.24 15.04 -1.25
N GLU A 136 16.10 15.22 -0.24
CA GLU A 136 17.43 14.60 -0.18
C GLU A 136 17.39 13.08 -0.02
N ASN A 137 16.38 12.56 0.70
CA ASN A 137 16.22 11.12 0.84
C ASN A 137 15.67 10.53 -0.46
N VAL A 138 16.56 9.93 -1.24
CA VAL A 138 16.28 9.32 -2.54
C VAL A 138 15.13 8.31 -2.49
N GLU A 139 15.08 7.44 -1.48
CA GLU A 139 14.03 6.43 -1.38
C GLU A 139 12.67 7.05 -1.06
N LEU A 140 12.64 8.08 -0.21
CA LEU A 140 11.42 8.85 0.05
C LEU A 140 10.94 9.58 -1.21
N ARG A 141 11.88 10.17 -1.96
CA ARG A 141 11.57 10.85 -3.22
C ARG A 141 10.92 9.89 -4.22
N ARG A 142 11.45 8.68 -4.40
CA ARG A 142 10.87 7.65 -5.27
C ARG A 142 9.45 7.25 -4.85
N VAL A 143 9.25 7.02 -3.55
CA VAL A 143 7.93 6.69 -2.98
C VAL A 143 6.92 7.81 -3.25
N LEU A 144 7.34 9.07 -3.10
CA LEU A 144 6.47 10.21 -3.33
C LEU A 144 6.18 10.46 -4.81
N ILE A 145 7.13 10.20 -5.71
CA ILE A 145 6.89 10.22 -7.17
C ILE A 145 5.84 9.17 -7.54
N GLU A 146 5.97 7.94 -7.03
CA GLU A 146 4.99 6.88 -7.28
C GLU A 146 3.60 7.27 -6.78
N ARG A 147 3.52 7.85 -5.58
CA ARG A 147 2.26 8.25 -4.94
C ARG A 147 1.60 9.45 -5.63
N LEU A 148 2.36 10.47 -6.02
CA LEU A 148 1.86 11.59 -6.82
C LEU A 148 1.40 11.12 -8.20
N GLY A 149 2.00 10.03 -8.70
CA GLY A 149 1.76 9.47 -10.01
C GLY A 149 2.71 10.09 -11.05
N TYR A 150 3.26 9.23 -11.90
CA TYR A 150 4.23 9.65 -12.92
C TYR A 150 3.67 10.67 -13.91
N GLU A 151 2.38 10.60 -14.23
CA GLU A 151 1.75 11.58 -15.12
C GLU A 151 1.77 12.99 -14.53
N THR A 152 1.22 13.15 -13.33
CA THR A 152 1.18 14.44 -12.62
C THR A 152 2.59 14.95 -12.34
N PHE A 153 3.50 14.07 -11.90
CA PHE A 153 4.89 14.44 -11.70
C PHE A 153 5.52 14.97 -12.97
N LEU A 154 5.42 14.23 -14.09
CA LEU A 154 5.97 14.63 -15.38
C LEU A 154 5.37 15.94 -15.91
N GLN A 155 4.07 16.18 -15.71
CA GLN A 155 3.42 17.44 -16.07
C GLN A 155 4.00 18.65 -15.30
N GLN A 156 4.38 18.46 -14.04
CA GLN A 156 4.89 19.53 -13.18
C GLN A 156 6.39 19.81 -13.32
N VAL A 157 7.19 18.76 -13.59
CA VAL A 157 8.67 18.88 -13.64
C VAL A 157 9.23 18.85 -15.07
N GLY A 158 8.47 18.34 -16.03
CA GLY A 158 8.92 18.13 -17.40
C GLY A 158 9.96 17.02 -17.52
N GLY A 159 10.61 16.93 -18.69
CA GLY A 159 11.64 15.94 -18.95
C GLY A 159 12.19 16.04 -20.37
N LEU A 160 13.35 15.42 -20.58
CA LEU A 160 14.01 15.37 -21.88
C LEU A 160 13.42 14.22 -22.70
N ILE A 161 12.89 14.54 -23.87
CA ILE A 161 12.32 13.52 -24.75
C ILE A 161 13.47 12.84 -25.51
N ARG A 162 13.66 11.56 -25.23
CA ARG A 162 14.72 10.72 -25.81
C ARG A 162 14.32 10.10 -27.13
N ASP A 163 13.05 9.71 -27.24
CA ASP A 163 12.49 9.11 -28.44
C ASP A 163 11.00 9.45 -28.58
N ARG A 164 10.53 9.41 -29.83
CA ARG A 164 9.12 9.59 -30.21
C ARG A 164 8.82 8.67 -31.37
N ASP A 165 7.75 7.90 -31.24
CA ASP A 165 7.23 7.12 -32.34
C ASP A 165 5.71 6.96 -32.21
N GLN A 166 5.16 6.17 -33.13
CA GLN A 166 3.76 5.82 -33.17
C GLN A 166 3.64 4.32 -33.42
N ASP A 167 2.74 3.66 -32.69
CA ASP A 167 2.34 2.28 -32.96
C ASP A 167 0.82 2.17 -33.15
N ALA A 168 0.33 0.94 -33.23
CA ALA A 168 -1.10 0.64 -33.25
C ALA A 168 -1.86 1.26 -32.06
N GLY A 169 -1.24 1.37 -30.89
CA GLY A 169 -1.82 1.93 -29.67
C GLY A 169 -1.76 3.45 -29.56
N GLY A 170 -1.14 4.16 -30.52
CA GLY A 170 -1.09 5.62 -30.59
C GLY A 170 0.32 6.21 -30.52
N GLU A 171 0.37 7.51 -30.19
CA GLU A 171 1.63 8.24 -30.05
C GLU A 171 2.34 7.86 -28.73
N ARG A 172 3.65 7.64 -28.80
CA ARG A 172 4.48 7.30 -27.65
C ARG A 172 5.67 8.24 -27.54
N GLN A 173 6.03 8.57 -26.30
CA GLN A 173 7.19 9.39 -25.98
C GLN A 173 8.01 8.70 -24.89
N LEU A 174 9.31 8.51 -25.14
CA LEU A 174 10.25 8.08 -24.12
C LEU A 174 10.85 9.33 -23.47
N VAL A 175 10.60 9.51 -22.18
CA VAL A 175 10.98 10.72 -21.45
C VAL A 175 11.95 10.40 -20.33
N TYR A 176 13.01 11.20 -20.25
CA TYR A 176 14.13 11.06 -19.33
C TYR A 176 14.20 12.26 -18.39
N ILE A 177 14.25 11.99 -17.09
CA ILE A 177 14.43 12.99 -16.03
C ILE A 177 15.73 12.66 -15.29
N PRO A 178 16.78 13.49 -15.40
CA PRO A 178 18.03 13.27 -14.67
C PRO A 178 17.84 13.55 -13.17
N PHE A 179 18.49 12.75 -12.34
CA PHE A 179 18.78 13.07 -10.94
C PHE A 179 20.29 13.08 -10.75
N GLU A 180 20.81 13.95 -9.88
CA GLU A 180 22.25 14.05 -9.62
C GLU A 180 22.73 13.00 -8.61
N ASP A 181 21.84 12.62 -7.70
CA ASP A 181 22.04 11.75 -6.54
C ASP A 181 21.34 10.38 -6.69
N ASP A 182 20.72 10.10 -7.83
CA ASP A 182 19.95 8.87 -8.07
C ASP A 182 19.99 8.40 -9.55
N GLU A 183 19.60 7.14 -9.78
CA GLU A 183 19.26 6.61 -11.10
C GLU A 183 18.20 7.51 -11.78
N PRO A 184 18.42 7.96 -13.02
CA PRO A 184 17.47 8.81 -13.70
C PRO A 184 16.12 8.12 -13.89
N LEU A 185 15.04 8.89 -13.78
CA LEU A 185 13.71 8.39 -14.08
C LEU A 185 13.50 8.36 -15.60
N MET A 186 13.29 7.16 -16.13
CA MET A 186 12.86 6.93 -17.51
C MET A 186 11.41 6.48 -17.51
N VAL A 187 10.58 7.14 -18.30
CA VAL A 187 9.15 6.80 -18.45
C VAL A 187 8.75 6.71 -19.91
N LEU A 188 7.92 5.73 -20.22
CA LEU A 188 7.16 5.68 -21.46
C LEU A 188 5.82 6.36 -21.25
N LYS A 189 5.57 7.45 -21.97
CA LYS A 189 4.28 8.11 -22.06
C LYS A 189 3.56 7.63 -23.32
N VAL A 190 2.36 7.08 -23.15
CA VAL A 190 1.49 6.62 -24.23
C VAL A 190 0.20 7.44 -24.22
N THR A 191 -0.29 7.83 -25.38
CA THR A 191 -1.59 8.52 -25.52
C THR A 191 -2.56 7.63 -26.28
N CYS A 192 -3.62 7.20 -25.60
CA CYS A 192 -4.66 6.37 -26.19
C CYS A 192 -5.42 7.18 -27.27
N PRO A 193 -5.43 6.76 -28.54
CA PRO A 193 -6.00 7.55 -29.64
C PRO A 193 -7.52 7.66 -29.59
N SER A 194 -8.20 6.68 -28.99
CA SER A 194 -9.67 6.63 -28.92
C SER A 194 -10.24 7.46 -27.76
N THR A 195 -9.51 7.56 -26.64
CA THR A 195 -9.99 8.26 -25.43
C THR A 195 -9.23 9.56 -25.14
N GLY A 196 -8.05 9.74 -25.75
CA GLY A 196 -7.11 10.80 -25.39
C GLY A 196 -6.42 10.60 -24.03
N HIS A 197 -6.71 9.49 -23.33
CA HIS A 197 -6.14 9.22 -22.01
C HIS A 197 -4.64 9.00 -22.09
N ILE A 198 -3.90 9.58 -21.14
CA ILE A 198 -2.44 9.49 -21.07
C ILE A 198 -2.07 8.43 -20.04
N HIS A 199 -1.16 7.53 -20.40
CA HIS A 199 -0.54 6.60 -19.48
C HIS A 199 0.95 6.88 -19.40
N VAL A 200 1.50 6.96 -18.19
CA VAL A 200 2.93 7.15 -17.96
C VAL A 200 3.45 6.00 -17.12
N LEU A 201 4.37 5.22 -17.68
CA LEU A 201 4.89 3.99 -17.10
C LEU A 201 6.40 4.10 -16.92
N ARG A 202 6.91 3.84 -15.72
CA ARG A 202 8.37 3.77 -15.49
C ARG A 202 8.94 2.56 -16.22
N VAL A 203 10.07 2.76 -16.88
CA VAL A 203 10.83 1.72 -17.60
C VAL A 203 12.31 1.81 -17.20
N PRO A 204 13.13 0.78 -17.47
CA PRO A 204 14.54 0.82 -17.14
C PRO A 204 15.27 2.04 -17.74
N PRO A 205 16.25 2.63 -17.03
CA PRO A 205 16.87 3.89 -17.44
C PRO A 205 17.71 3.80 -18.72
N HIS A 206 18.09 2.59 -19.12
CA HIS A 206 18.95 2.33 -20.26
C HIS A 206 18.18 2.16 -21.58
N MET A 207 16.84 2.22 -21.54
CA MET A 207 15.99 2.15 -22.73
C MET A 207 16.31 3.28 -23.71
N ARG A 208 16.33 2.96 -25.01
CA ARG A 208 16.73 3.89 -26.07
C ARG A 208 15.61 4.31 -27.01
N SER A 209 14.55 3.52 -27.09
CA SER A 209 13.39 3.81 -27.94
C SER A 209 12.06 3.50 -27.26
N CYS A 210 10.99 4.15 -27.73
CA CYS A 210 9.62 3.88 -27.33
C CYS A 210 9.26 2.41 -27.58
N HIS A 211 9.63 1.86 -28.74
CA HIS A 211 9.41 0.45 -29.07
C HIS A 211 10.06 -0.51 -28.08
N GLN A 212 11.32 -0.27 -27.69
CA GLN A 212 12.03 -1.08 -26.71
C GLN A 212 11.34 -1.02 -25.34
N ALA A 213 10.94 0.18 -24.91
CA ALA A 213 10.24 0.39 -23.66
C ALA A 213 8.86 -0.29 -23.64
N ALA A 214 8.10 -0.20 -24.74
CA ALA A 214 6.80 -0.85 -24.87
C ALA A 214 6.92 -2.38 -24.86
N ALA A 215 7.91 -2.94 -25.57
CA ALA A 215 8.20 -4.37 -25.56
C ALA A 215 8.53 -4.87 -24.15
N TRP A 216 9.35 -4.12 -23.40
CA TRP A 216 9.69 -4.45 -22.01
C TRP A 216 8.47 -4.44 -21.09
N ILE A 217 7.60 -3.43 -21.21
CA ILE A 217 6.33 -3.36 -20.46
C ILE A 217 5.44 -4.58 -20.77
N ALA A 218 5.43 -5.02 -22.03
CA ALA A 218 4.68 -6.20 -22.46
C ALA A 218 5.36 -7.54 -22.09
N GLY A 219 6.51 -7.52 -21.40
CA GLY A 219 7.21 -8.72 -20.93
C GLY A 219 8.20 -9.33 -21.93
N PHE A 220 8.51 -8.65 -23.03
CA PHE A 220 9.49 -9.12 -24.03
C PHE A 220 10.89 -8.62 -23.69
N ASN A 221 11.86 -9.55 -23.67
CA ASN A 221 13.28 -9.21 -23.54
C ASN A 221 13.88 -8.73 -24.86
N ASN A 222 13.36 -9.23 -25.99
CA ASN A 222 13.77 -8.85 -27.32
C ASN A 222 12.68 -7.97 -27.98
N PRO A 223 12.95 -6.68 -28.24
CA PRO A 223 11.97 -5.78 -28.85
C PRO A 223 11.47 -6.19 -30.23
N ASP A 224 12.28 -6.95 -30.98
CA ASP A 224 11.92 -7.38 -32.33
C ASP A 224 10.78 -8.41 -32.34
N GLU A 225 10.49 -9.04 -31.20
CA GLU A 225 9.39 -9.99 -31.05
C GLU A 225 8.05 -9.30 -30.71
N TYR A 226 8.09 -8.01 -30.38
CA TYR A 226 6.92 -7.24 -30.02
C TYR A 226 6.33 -6.54 -31.25
N HIS A 227 5.13 -6.98 -31.66
CA HIS A 227 4.40 -6.40 -32.78
C HIS A 227 2.96 -6.10 -32.36
N PRO A 228 2.69 -4.92 -31.77
CA PRO A 228 1.36 -4.57 -31.31
C PRO A 228 0.40 -4.44 -32.49
N VAL A 229 -0.76 -5.07 -32.38
CA VAL A 229 -1.89 -4.89 -33.30
C VAL A 229 -2.97 -4.08 -32.59
N MET A 230 -3.76 -3.30 -33.35
CA MET A 230 -4.93 -2.62 -32.80
C MET A 230 -5.88 -3.70 -32.23
N GLU A 231 -6.24 -3.61 -30.95
CA GLU A 231 -7.36 -4.40 -30.43
C GLU A 231 -8.65 -3.88 -31.10
N ALA A 232 -9.42 -4.81 -31.67
CA ALA A 232 -10.62 -4.53 -32.48
C ALA A 232 -11.85 -4.18 -31.63
#